data_AF-A0A6A5FWC2-F1
#
_entry.id   AF-A0A6A5FWC2-F1
#
_cell.length_a   1.000
_cell.length_b   1.000
_cell.length_c   1.000
_cell.angle_alpha   90.00
_cell.angle_beta   90.00
_cell.angle_gamma   90.00
#
_symmetry.space_group_name_H-M   'P 1'
#
loop_
_entity.id
_entity.type
_entity.pdbx_description
1 polymer ?
#
loop_
_entity_poly.entity_id
_entity_poly.type
_entity_poly.pdbx_seq_one_letter_code
_entity_poly.pdbx_strand_id
1 'polypeptide(L)'
;MKSIFLILLFMLTVEATRFYLNGTVVCEAKDPEWCFTIQALELDSLSRPEEIARYHKCLPGNITTARYVLDGVEEDDGWFDSTFELGYKITHSCGTFDTEYELYALQFQLPIWKFFYFEQKWFNLTDNTIKHVSSICDFPEYHCMEQTKFYFTVLANFDVKRPEYKIVKHWE
;
A
#
# COMPACT_ATOMS: atom_id res chain seq x y z
N MET A 1 23.85 8.97 44.48
CA MET A 1 22.88 8.01 43.88
C MET A 1 21.50 8.65 43.77
N LYS A 2 21.31 9.64 42.88
CA LYS A 2 19.99 10.25 42.62
C LYS A 2 19.74 10.56 41.13
N SER A 3 20.64 10.17 40.23
CA SER A 3 20.56 10.51 38.81
C SER A 3 20.26 9.33 37.88
N ILE A 4 20.07 8.11 38.42
CA ILE A 4 19.76 6.92 37.60
C ILE A 4 18.25 6.74 37.43
N PHE A 5 17.43 7.38 38.26
CA PHE A 5 15.97 7.25 38.21
C PHE A 5 15.29 8.11 37.13
N LEU A 6 16.04 8.99 36.43
CA LEU A 6 15.46 9.87 35.40
C LEU A 6 15.52 9.27 33.97
N ILE A 7 16.32 8.23 33.75
CA ILE A 7 16.47 7.60 32.41
C ILE A 7 15.49 6.43 32.23
N LEU A 8 14.88 5.92 33.29
CA LEU A 8 13.91 4.82 33.22
C LEU A 8 12.46 5.25 32.92
N LEU A 9 12.17 6.55 32.80
CA LEU A 9 10.79 7.08 32.72
C LEU A 9 10.33 7.46 31.30
N PHE A 10 11.05 7.04 30.26
CA PHE A 10 10.68 7.28 28.85
C PHE A 10 10.51 5.98 28.06
N MET A 11 10.21 4.86 28.73
CA MET A 11 9.52 3.74 28.06
C MET A 11 8.04 4.13 27.95
N LEU A 12 7.74 5.16 27.16
CA LEU A 12 6.39 5.39 26.67
C LEU A 12 6.09 4.17 25.81
N THR A 13 5.24 3.29 26.31
CA THR A 13 4.72 2.18 25.50
C THR A 13 3.87 2.81 24.41
N VAL A 14 4.42 2.89 23.20
CA VAL A 14 3.63 3.23 22.01
C VAL A 14 2.63 2.09 21.85
N GLU A 15 1.33 2.42 21.79
CA GLU A 15 0.30 1.39 21.59
C GLU A 15 0.33 0.95 20.14
N ALA A 16 0.52 -0.36 19.92
CA ALA A 16 0.55 -0.94 18.59
C ALA A 16 -0.79 -0.72 17.86
N THR A 17 -0.70 -0.30 16.60
CA THR A 17 -1.85 -0.09 15.74
C THR A 17 -2.07 -1.30 14.85
N ARG A 18 -3.27 -1.88 14.88
CA ARG A 18 -3.66 -2.94 13.95
C ARG A 18 -4.18 -2.33 12.65
N PHE A 19 -3.60 -2.72 11.53
CA PHE A 19 -4.02 -2.34 10.19
C PHE A 19 -4.84 -3.47 9.56
N TYR A 20 -6.10 -3.19 9.25
CA TYR A 20 -6.96 -4.08 8.49
C TYR A 20 -7.30 -3.44 7.14
N LEU A 21 -6.64 -3.93 6.09
CA LEU A 21 -6.70 -3.36 4.75
C LEU A 21 -7.31 -4.40 3.82
N ASN A 22 -8.34 -4.05 3.08
CA ASN A 22 -9.00 -4.98 2.18
C ASN A 22 -9.42 -4.36 0.86
N GLY A 23 -9.93 -5.19 -0.04
CA GLY A 23 -10.58 -4.69 -1.24
C GLY A 23 -10.46 -5.65 -2.40
N THR A 24 -10.28 -5.06 -3.59
CA THR A 24 -10.34 -5.79 -4.85
C THR A 24 -9.13 -5.44 -5.72
N VAL A 25 -8.51 -6.47 -6.31
CA VAL A 25 -7.53 -6.35 -7.39
C VAL A 25 -8.22 -6.74 -8.69
N VAL A 26 -8.00 -5.96 -9.74
CA VAL A 26 -8.57 -6.18 -11.07
C VAL A 26 -7.44 -6.35 -12.09
N CYS A 27 -7.57 -7.36 -12.94
CA CYS A 27 -6.75 -7.58 -14.13
C CYS A 27 -7.67 -7.98 -15.29
N GLU A 28 -7.73 -7.14 -16.33
CA GLU A 28 -8.54 -7.38 -17.54
C GLU A 28 -7.69 -7.87 -18.72
N ALA A 29 -6.38 -8.06 -18.51
CA ALA A 29 -5.49 -8.62 -19.51
C ALA A 29 -5.84 -10.08 -19.81
N LYS A 30 -5.58 -10.51 -21.06
CA LYS A 30 -5.87 -11.87 -21.53
C LYS A 30 -4.67 -12.82 -21.33
N ASP A 31 -4.02 -12.71 -20.17
CA ASP A 31 -2.93 -13.62 -19.81
C ASP A 31 -3.52 -14.98 -19.40
N PRO A 32 -2.86 -16.12 -19.66
CA PRO A 32 -3.34 -17.44 -19.25
C PRO A 32 -3.37 -17.62 -17.72
N GLU A 33 -2.50 -16.91 -17.00
CA GLU A 33 -2.43 -16.79 -15.56
C GLU A 33 -1.86 -15.41 -15.23
N TRP A 34 -2.28 -14.83 -14.11
CA TRP A 34 -1.69 -13.63 -13.56
C TRP A 34 -1.54 -13.74 -12.05
N CYS A 35 -0.46 -13.17 -11.53
CA CYS A 35 -0.13 -13.16 -10.12
C CYS A 35 0.01 -11.73 -9.63
N PHE A 36 -0.25 -11.53 -8.35
CA PHE A 36 0.04 -10.28 -7.69
C PHE A 36 0.45 -10.50 -6.23
N THR A 37 1.27 -9.59 -5.73
CA THR A 37 1.62 -9.46 -4.33
C THR A 37 1.33 -8.02 -3.91
N ILE A 38 0.58 -7.84 -2.83
CA ILE A 38 0.39 -6.53 -2.18
C ILE A 38 1.16 -6.57 -0.86
N GLN A 39 2.00 -5.58 -0.65
CA GLN A 39 2.65 -5.29 0.62
C GLN A 39 2.11 -3.96 1.13
N ALA A 40 1.58 -3.95 2.34
CA ALA A 40 1.34 -2.73 3.09
C ALA A 40 2.64 -2.37 3.82
N LEU A 41 3.05 -1.11 3.69
CA LEU A 41 4.32 -0.63 4.20
C LEU A 41 4.09 0.57 5.12
N GLU A 42 4.82 0.59 6.23
CA GLU A 42 5.17 1.80 6.96
C GLU A 42 6.33 2.46 6.18
N LEU A 43 6.25 3.77 5.93
CA LEU A 43 7.17 4.53 5.09
C LEU A 43 7.78 5.71 5.87
N ASP A 44 8.48 5.45 6.96
CA ASP A 44 9.23 6.49 7.66
C ASP A 44 10.31 7.08 6.75
N SER A 45 10.33 8.41 6.69
CA SER A 45 11.23 9.22 5.85
C SER A 45 12.73 9.03 6.16
N LEU A 46 13.07 8.50 7.34
CA LEU A 46 14.44 8.32 7.82
C LEU A 46 14.84 6.85 8.02
N SER A 47 13.90 5.92 7.88
CA SER A 47 14.14 4.49 8.03
C SER A 47 13.94 3.74 6.69
N ARG A 48 14.09 2.42 6.72
CA ARG A 48 13.75 1.60 5.55
C ARG A 48 12.27 1.26 5.66
N PRO A 49 11.51 1.25 4.55
CA PRO A 49 10.12 0.81 4.58
C PRO A 49 9.94 -0.50 5.32
N GLU A 50 9.07 -0.50 6.35
CA GLU A 50 8.78 -1.67 7.16
C GLU A 50 7.51 -2.36 6.64
N GLU A 51 7.51 -3.69 6.56
CA GLU A 51 6.36 -4.43 6.04
C GLU A 51 5.36 -4.73 7.15
N ILE A 52 4.21 -4.05 7.11
CA ILE A 52 3.10 -4.27 8.03
C ILE A 52 2.42 -5.61 7.74
N ALA A 53 2.14 -5.88 6.46
CA ALA A 53 1.45 -7.09 6.03
C ALA A 53 1.66 -7.37 4.53
N ARG A 54 1.53 -8.64 4.14
CA ARG A 54 1.65 -9.11 2.75
C ARG A 54 0.54 -10.08 2.36
N TYR A 55 0.08 -9.94 1.13
CA TYR A 55 -0.88 -10.85 0.50
C TYR A 55 -0.40 -11.21 -0.90
N HIS A 56 -0.35 -12.50 -1.21
CA HIS A 56 0.04 -13.00 -2.52
C HIS A 56 -1.03 -13.93 -3.09
N LYS A 57 -1.30 -13.83 -4.39
CA LYS A 57 -2.23 -14.72 -5.09
C LYS A 57 -1.96 -14.78 -6.59
N CYS A 58 -2.11 -15.97 -7.15
CA CYS A 58 -2.21 -16.21 -8.58
C CYS A 58 -3.63 -16.65 -8.96
N LEU A 59 -4.06 -16.27 -10.15
CA LEU A 59 -5.37 -16.58 -10.69
C LEU A 59 -5.26 -17.02 -12.15
N PRO A 60 -6.06 -18.01 -12.57
CA PRO A 60 -6.22 -18.31 -13.98
C PRO A 60 -6.76 -17.10 -14.76
N GLY A 61 -6.37 -16.99 -16.02
CA GLY A 61 -6.70 -15.86 -16.91
C GLY A 61 -8.18 -15.57 -17.15
N ASN A 62 -9.06 -16.53 -16.88
CA ASN A 62 -10.50 -16.34 -16.96
C ASN A 62 -11.10 -15.63 -15.73
N ILE A 63 -10.32 -15.42 -14.68
CA ILE A 63 -10.72 -14.70 -13.47
C ILE A 63 -10.08 -13.31 -13.51
N THR A 64 -10.90 -12.27 -13.65
CA THR A 64 -10.42 -10.89 -13.77
C THR A 64 -10.36 -10.12 -12.46
N THR A 65 -10.87 -10.70 -11.36
CA THR A 65 -10.95 -10.02 -10.06
C THR A 65 -10.56 -10.93 -8.90
N ALA A 66 -9.86 -10.38 -7.92
CA ALA A 66 -9.54 -11.03 -6.65
C ALA A 66 -9.86 -10.11 -5.48
N ARG A 67 -10.45 -10.66 -4.42
CA ARG A 67 -10.47 -9.97 -3.12
C ARG A 67 -9.15 -10.22 -2.38
N TYR A 68 -8.66 -9.22 -1.67
CA TYR A 68 -7.52 -9.34 -0.76
C TYR A 68 -7.90 -8.86 0.64
N VAL A 69 -7.18 -9.38 1.63
CA VAL A 69 -7.19 -8.91 3.02
C VAL A 69 -5.75 -8.94 3.51
N LEU A 70 -5.31 -7.83 4.07
CA LEU A 70 -4.06 -7.63 4.79
C LEU A 70 -4.44 -7.31 6.23
N ASP A 71 -3.86 -8.04 7.18
CA ASP A 71 -4.10 -7.89 8.60
C ASP A 71 -2.74 -7.92 9.29
N GLY A 72 -2.29 -6.76 9.73
CA GLY A 72 -0.97 -6.56 10.31
C GLY A 72 -1.02 -5.63 11.50
N VAL A 73 0.08 -5.57 12.24
CA VAL A 73 0.22 -4.72 13.42
C VAL A 73 1.54 -3.98 13.28
N GLU A 74 1.51 -2.68 13.54
CA GLU A 74 2.71 -1.85 13.60
C GLU A 74 2.85 -1.26 15.01
N GLU A 75 4.05 -1.37 15.60
CA GLU A 75 4.30 -1.02 16.99
C GLU A 75 4.94 0.36 17.15
N ASP A 76 5.58 0.86 16.10
CA ASP A 76 6.40 2.08 16.11
C ASP A 76 6.23 2.84 14.79
N ASP A 77 6.15 4.17 14.84
CA ASP A 77 6.21 5.03 13.64
C ASP A 77 7.64 5.48 13.31
N GLY A 78 8.63 4.97 14.06
CA GLY A 78 10.02 5.31 13.87
C GLY A 78 10.39 6.58 14.63
N TRP A 79 11.25 7.42 14.04
CA TRP A 79 11.84 8.56 14.76
C TRP A 79 11.21 9.89 14.32
N PHE A 80 10.85 10.73 15.30
CA PHE A 80 10.63 12.19 15.21
C PHE A 80 9.23 12.72 14.90
N ASP A 81 8.27 11.93 14.44
CA ASP A 81 6.87 12.37 14.40
C ASP A 81 5.93 11.48 15.22
N SER A 82 4.63 11.55 14.95
CA SER A 82 3.63 10.81 15.75
C SER A 82 2.58 10.22 14.81
N THR A 83 3.04 9.77 13.64
CA THR A 83 2.21 9.46 12.50
C THR A 83 2.77 8.27 11.71
N PHE A 84 1.92 7.30 11.38
CA PHE A 84 2.31 6.26 10.42
C PHE A 84 2.19 6.78 9.00
N GLU A 85 3.23 6.61 8.18
CA GLU A 85 3.17 6.81 6.73
C GLU A 85 2.76 5.53 6.01
N LEU A 86 1.46 5.29 5.86
CA LEU A 86 0.99 4.10 5.16
C LEU A 86 1.23 4.22 3.64
N GLY A 87 1.86 3.19 3.07
CA GLY A 87 2.02 3.00 1.63
C GLY A 87 1.75 1.57 1.18
N TYR A 88 1.77 1.38 -0.14
CA TYR A 88 1.63 0.06 -0.76
C TYR A 88 2.71 -0.17 -1.80
N LYS A 89 3.28 -1.37 -1.78
CA LYS A 89 4.04 -1.94 -2.90
C LYS A 89 3.23 -3.08 -3.51
N ILE A 90 2.99 -3.02 -4.81
CA ILE A 90 2.33 -4.09 -5.55
C ILE A 90 3.28 -4.62 -6.62
N THR A 91 3.55 -5.93 -6.58
CA THR A 91 4.21 -6.63 -7.70
C THR A 91 3.20 -7.47 -8.45
N HIS A 92 3.19 -7.46 -9.79
CA HIS A 92 2.23 -8.26 -10.55
C HIS A 92 2.69 -8.62 -11.96
N SER A 93 2.07 -9.67 -12.53
CA SER A 93 2.23 -10.10 -13.93
C SER A 93 1.00 -9.81 -14.80
N CYS A 94 0.01 -9.06 -14.30
CA CYS A 94 -1.12 -8.62 -15.14
C CYS A 94 -0.64 -7.80 -16.35
N GLY A 95 -1.04 -8.20 -17.56
CA GLY A 95 -0.66 -7.57 -18.82
C GLY A 95 0.70 -8.01 -19.36
N THR A 96 1.43 -8.84 -18.62
CA THR A 96 2.77 -9.31 -18.97
C THR A 96 2.98 -10.74 -18.50
N PHE A 97 2.88 -11.68 -19.45
CA PHE A 97 3.06 -13.11 -19.19
C PHE A 97 4.37 -13.48 -18.44
N ASP A 98 5.47 -12.72 -18.63
CA ASP A 98 6.80 -13.04 -18.06
C ASP A 98 7.52 -11.87 -17.37
N THR A 99 6.87 -10.72 -17.21
CA THR A 99 7.51 -9.53 -16.61
C THR A 99 6.72 -9.09 -15.39
N GLU A 100 7.38 -8.94 -14.25
CA GLU A 100 6.78 -8.35 -13.07
C GLU A 100 6.86 -6.81 -13.12
N TYR A 101 5.73 -6.15 -12.91
CA TYR A 101 5.67 -4.71 -12.68
C TYR A 101 5.65 -4.43 -11.19
N GLU A 102 6.39 -3.40 -10.78
CA GLU A 102 6.29 -2.84 -9.44
C GLU A 102 5.53 -1.51 -9.47
N LEU A 103 4.48 -1.43 -8.67
CA LEU A 103 3.70 -0.23 -8.45
C LEU A 103 3.87 0.22 -6.99
N TYR A 104 4.16 1.50 -6.80
CA TYR A 104 4.27 2.11 -5.47
C TYR A 104 3.20 3.16 -5.27
N ALA A 105 2.32 2.96 -4.28
CA ALA A 105 1.34 3.96 -3.86
C ALA A 105 1.88 4.68 -2.63
N LEU A 106 2.06 5.99 -2.72
CA LEU A 106 2.66 6.78 -1.64
C LEU A 106 1.66 7.67 -0.90
N GLN A 107 1.82 7.61 0.42
CA GLN A 107 1.51 8.54 1.50
C GLN A 107 0.05 8.77 1.90
N PHE A 108 -0.23 8.34 3.13
CA PHE A 108 -1.25 8.86 4.03
C PHE A 108 -0.64 8.93 5.42
N GLN A 109 -0.76 10.06 6.13
CA GLN A 109 -0.28 10.19 7.50
C GLN A 109 -1.40 9.91 8.50
N LEU A 110 -1.23 8.86 9.31
CA LEU A 110 -2.19 8.47 10.35
C LEU A 110 -1.64 8.84 11.72
N PRO A 111 -2.32 9.67 12.54
CA PRO A 111 -1.83 9.92 13.89
C PRO A 111 -1.78 8.60 14.69
N ILE A 112 -0.67 8.34 15.42
CA ILE A 112 -0.51 7.19 16.34
C ILE A 112 -1.43 7.35 17.57
N TRP A 113 -2.72 7.15 17.39
CA TRP A 113 -3.68 7.28 18.49
C TRP A 113 -4.80 6.23 18.41
N LYS A 114 -4.59 5.12 17.70
CA LYS A 114 -5.69 4.23 17.33
C LYS A 114 -5.25 2.77 17.33
N PHE A 115 -5.83 1.98 18.22
CA PHE A 115 -5.71 0.51 18.24
C PHE A 115 -6.00 -0.16 16.88
N PHE A 116 -6.77 0.48 16.01
CA PHE A 116 -7.27 -0.10 14.77
C PHE A 116 -7.43 0.93 13.65
N TYR A 117 -6.85 0.63 12.50
CA TYR A 117 -7.07 1.32 11.24
C TYR A 117 -7.75 0.39 10.23
N PHE A 118 -8.71 0.95 9.48
CA PHE A 118 -9.41 0.27 8.42
C PHE A 118 -9.34 1.07 7.12
N GLU A 119 -9.04 0.36 6.04
CA GLU A 119 -9.13 0.90 4.69
C GLU A 119 -9.58 -0.16 3.68
N GLN A 120 -10.36 0.32 2.69
CA GLN A 120 -10.73 -0.42 1.51
C GLN A 120 -10.25 0.30 0.24
N LYS A 121 -9.44 -0.39 -0.57
CA LYS A 121 -8.97 0.12 -1.87
C LYS A 121 -9.21 -0.86 -3.02
N TRP A 122 -9.41 -0.32 -4.22
CA TRP A 122 -9.37 -1.07 -5.46
C TRP A 122 -8.07 -0.80 -6.21
N PHE A 123 -7.38 -1.86 -6.61
CA PHE A 123 -6.18 -1.80 -7.42
C PHE A 123 -6.49 -2.33 -8.81
N ASN A 124 -6.46 -1.47 -9.82
CA ASN A 124 -6.57 -1.89 -11.21
C ASN A 124 -5.16 -2.00 -11.79
N LEU A 125 -4.72 -3.24 -12.00
CA LEU A 125 -3.40 -3.55 -12.52
C LEU A 125 -3.32 -3.40 -14.05
N THR A 126 -4.47 -3.29 -14.72
CA THR A 126 -4.53 -3.13 -16.18
C THR A 126 -4.14 -1.73 -16.60
N ASP A 127 -4.59 -0.71 -15.84
CA ASP A 127 -4.32 0.70 -16.12
C ASP A 127 -3.42 1.36 -15.06
N ASN A 128 -2.92 0.57 -14.10
CA ASN A 128 -2.11 1.03 -12.97
C ASN A 128 -2.78 2.16 -12.21
N THR A 129 -4.04 1.97 -11.79
CA THR A 129 -4.79 2.95 -10.99
C THR A 129 -5.22 2.40 -9.63
N ILE A 130 -5.35 3.33 -8.69
CA ILE A 130 -5.88 3.08 -7.35
C ILE A 130 -7.18 3.85 -7.22
N LYS A 131 -8.19 3.19 -6.69
CA LYS A 131 -9.41 3.85 -6.25
C LYS A 131 -9.60 3.63 -4.77
N HIS A 132 -9.66 4.73 -4.02
CA HIS A 132 -10.18 4.73 -2.66
C HIS A 132 -11.65 4.34 -2.66
N VAL A 133 -12.04 3.42 -1.76
CA VAL A 133 -13.44 3.01 -1.60
C VAL A 133 -13.99 3.50 -0.29
N SER A 134 -13.34 3.16 0.82
CA SER A 134 -13.69 3.67 2.14
C SER A 134 -12.52 3.56 3.11
N SER A 135 -12.50 4.39 4.14
CA SER A 135 -11.60 4.26 5.29
C SER A 135 -12.26 4.82 6.54
N ILE A 136 -11.65 4.54 7.69
CA ILE A 136 -12.04 5.21 8.94
C ILE A 136 -11.89 6.74 8.85
N CYS A 137 -11.05 7.26 7.95
CA CYS A 137 -10.80 8.69 7.76
C CYS A 137 -11.85 9.40 6.90
N ASP A 138 -12.81 8.69 6.32
CA ASP A 138 -13.93 9.32 5.61
C ASP A 138 -15.01 9.85 6.57
N PHE A 139 -14.93 9.45 7.84
CA PHE A 139 -15.85 9.80 8.89
C PHE A 139 -15.33 11.04 9.66
N PRO A 140 -16.11 12.13 9.77
CA PRO A 140 -15.66 13.39 10.37
C PRO A 140 -15.20 13.28 11.83
N GLU A 141 -15.72 12.30 12.58
CA GLU A 141 -15.32 12.02 13.95
C GLU A 141 -13.88 11.50 14.09
N TYR A 142 -13.27 11.04 12.99
CA TYR A 142 -11.87 10.62 12.96
C TYR A 142 -11.04 11.72 12.30
N HIS A 143 -10.38 12.52 13.13
CA HIS A 143 -9.45 13.58 12.71
C HIS A 143 -8.15 13.00 12.10
N CYS A 144 -8.23 12.39 10.93
CA CYS A 144 -7.02 11.99 10.19
C CYS A 144 -6.37 13.22 9.53
N MET A 145 -5.04 13.21 9.40
CA MET A 145 -4.30 14.30 8.75
C MET A 145 -4.52 14.27 7.22
N GLU A 146 -4.14 15.37 6.56
CA GLU A 146 -4.52 15.66 5.15
C GLU A 146 -4.33 14.50 4.19
N GLN A 147 -5.31 14.33 3.31
CA GLN A 147 -5.30 13.34 2.22
C GLN A 147 -4.32 13.78 1.13
N THR A 148 -3.11 13.24 1.09
CA THR A 148 -2.27 13.31 -0.11
C THR A 148 -2.86 12.43 -1.21
N LYS A 149 -2.97 12.96 -2.43
CA LYS A 149 -3.51 12.21 -3.57
C LYS A 149 -2.60 11.03 -3.89
N PHE A 150 -3.15 9.82 -3.87
CA PHE A 150 -2.43 8.61 -4.22
C PHE A 150 -2.28 8.49 -5.73
N TYR A 151 -1.05 8.26 -6.18
CA TYR A 151 -0.76 7.84 -7.54
C TYR A 151 0.21 6.66 -7.46
N PHE A 152 0.07 5.69 -8.37
CA PHE A 152 1.12 4.71 -8.54
C PHE A 152 2.31 5.36 -9.25
N THR A 153 3.49 5.25 -8.66
CA THR A 153 4.74 5.38 -9.41
C THR A 153 5.11 4.01 -9.94
N VAL A 154 5.20 3.86 -11.26
CA VAL A 154 5.69 2.64 -11.91
C VAL A 154 7.21 2.68 -11.93
N LEU A 155 7.87 1.85 -11.12
CA LEU A 155 9.31 1.64 -11.21
C LEU A 155 9.55 0.42 -12.10
N ALA A 156 9.56 0.62 -13.42
CA ALA A 156 9.99 -0.44 -14.33
C ALA A 156 11.52 -0.55 -14.28
N ASN A 157 12.05 -1.76 -14.03
CA ASN A 157 13.42 -2.09 -14.39
C ASN A 157 13.52 -2.03 -15.93
N PHE A 158 13.91 -0.87 -16.46
CA PHE A 158 14.13 -0.67 -17.89
C PHE A 158 15.44 -1.33 -18.30
N ASP A 159 15.43 -2.65 -18.46
CA ASP A 159 16.42 -3.34 -19.31
C ASP A 159 15.77 -4.27 -20.33
N VAL A 160 14.62 -3.85 -20.86
CA VAL A 160 13.99 -4.48 -22.03
C VAL A 160 13.55 -3.37 -22.97
N LYS A 161 14.07 -3.40 -24.20
CA LYS A 161 13.71 -2.49 -25.29
C LYS A 161 12.18 -2.38 -25.37
N ARG A 162 11.63 -1.21 -25.01
CA ARG A 162 10.21 -0.90 -25.16
C ARG A 162 9.78 -1.15 -26.61
N PRO A 163 8.69 -1.88 -26.87
CA PRO A 163 7.88 -1.60 -28.04
C PRO A 163 7.31 -0.18 -27.87
N GLU A 164 7.49 0.68 -28.86
CA GLU A 164 6.84 1.99 -28.91
C GLU A 164 5.32 1.79 -28.95
N TYR A 165 4.62 2.13 -27.86
CA TYR A 165 3.17 2.25 -27.91
C TYR A 165 2.81 3.59 -28.57
N LYS A 166 2.32 3.53 -29.81
CA LYS A 166 1.58 4.65 -30.41
C LYS A 166 0.22 4.77 -29.72
N ILE A 167 -0.01 5.89 -29.05
CA ILE A 167 -1.35 6.28 -28.63
C ILE A 167 -2.15 6.62 -29.88
N VAL A 168 -3.00 5.69 -30.33
CA VAL A 168 -4.01 5.98 -31.34
C VAL A 168 -5.27 6.44 -30.61
N LYS A 169 -5.51 7.75 -30.58
CA LYS A 169 -6.85 8.26 -30.30
C LYS A 169 -7.67 8.07 -31.57
N HIS A 170 -8.75 7.30 -31.51
CA HIS A 170 -9.84 7.44 -32.46
C HIS A 170 -11.05 7.95 -31.69
N TRP A 171 -11.49 9.13 -32.08
CA TRP A 171 -12.79 9.66 -31.78
C TRP A 171 -13.73 9.12 -32.85
N GLU A 172 -14.83 8.50 -32.42
CA GLU A 172 -16.09 8.47 -33.17
C GLU A 172 -17.19 9.04 -32.26
#